data_AF-A0A9N9HRI7-F1
#
_entry.id   AF-A0A9N9HRI7-F1
#
_cell.length_a   1.000
_cell.length_b   1.000
_cell.length_c   1.000
_cell.angle_alpha   90.00
_cell.angle_beta   90.00
_cell.angle_gamma   90.00
#
_symmetry.space_group_name_H-M   'P 1'
#
loop_
_entity.id
_entity.type
_entity.pdbx_description
1 polymer ?
#
loop_
_entity_poly.entity_id
_entity_poly.type
_entity_poly.pdbx_seq_one_letter_code
_entity_poly.pdbx_strand_id
1 'polypeptide(L)' 'MTDQTLKEIHQSFKVKQSSKFLDPCPKETAAAMKCLDSNNYNKSKCQDLFLQYRECKKKWLKERRELRRKGLL' A
#
# COMPACT_ATOMS: atom_id res chain seq x y z
N MET A 1 6.24 10.42 -3.34
CA MET A 1 5.17 9.98 -2.41
C MET A 1 5.06 11.02 -1.32
N THR A 2 3.94 11.74 -1.26
CA THR A 2 3.72 12.87 -0.34
C THR A 2 3.32 12.36 1.05
N ASP A 3 3.93 12.91 2.10
CA ASP A 3 3.70 12.60 3.53
C ASP A 3 2.22 12.68 3.95
N GLN A 4 1.42 13.50 3.25
CA GLN A 4 -0.02 13.65 3.44
C GLN A 4 -0.81 12.33 3.29
N THR A 5 -0.47 11.53 2.27
CA THR A 5 -1.27 10.35 1.87
C THR A 5 -1.14 9.20 2.88
N LEU A 6 -0.01 9.11 3.59
CA LEU A 6 0.22 8.09 4.61
C LEU A 6 -0.65 8.31 5.85
N LYS A 7 -0.79 9.56 6.31
CA LYS A 7 -1.63 9.91 7.47
C LYS A 7 -3.09 9.53 7.25
N GLU A 8 -3.63 9.83 6.07
CA GLU A 8 -4.99 9.45 5.69
C GLU A 8 -5.19 7.94 5.72
N ILE A 9 -4.24 7.17 5.16
CA ILE A 9 -4.29 5.71 5.13
C ILE A 9 -4.22 5.11 6.55
N HIS A 10 -3.41 5.68 7.45
CA HIS A 10 -3.40 5.25 8.85
C HIS A 10 -4.76 5.46 9.53
N GLN A 11 -5.41 6.60 9.29
CA GLN A 11 -6.74 6.89 9.82
C GLN A 11 -7.79 5.96 9.22
N SER A 12 -7.79 5.76 7.89
CA SER A 12 -8.69 4.82 7.23
C SER A 12 -8.49 3.39 7.75
N PHE A 13 -7.26 2.99 8.10
CA PHE A 13 -7.01 1.70 8.72
C PHE A 13 -7.63 1.60 10.12
N LYS A 14 -7.62 2.68 10.91
CA LYS A 14 -8.19 2.71 12.26
C LYS A 14 -9.72 2.63 12.24
N VAL A 15 -10.35 3.28 11.26
CA VAL A 15 -11.81 3.38 11.14
C VAL A 15 -12.44 2.21 10.38
N LYS A 16 -11.67 1.44 9.60
CA LYS A 16 -12.23 0.33 8.81
C LYS A 16 -12.92 -0.70 9.71
N GLN A 17 -14.00 -1.28 9.21
CA GLN A 17 -14.66 -2.41 9.88
C GLN A 17 -13.69 -3.58 10.06
N SER A 18 -13.84 -4.30 11.17
CA SER A 18 -13.17 -5.58 11.38
C SER A 18 -13.42 -6.48 10.18
N SER A 19 -12.41 -7.26 9.78
CA SER A 19 -12.35 -8.10 8.56
C SER A 19 -12.20 -7.40 7.19
N LYS A 20 -12.47 -6.09 7.04
CA LYS A 20 -12.27 -5.43 5.73
C LYS A 20 -10.79 -5.26 5.37
N PHE A 21 -10.41 -5.60 4.14
CA PHE A 21 -9.08 -5.32 3.61
C PHE A 21 -8.95 -3.83 3.27
N LEU A 22 -7.83 -3.21 3.66
CA LEU A 22 -7.47 -1.87 3.23
C LEU A 22 -6.11 -1.98 2.55
N ASP A 23 -6.03 -1.50 1.33
CA ASP A 23 -4.77 -1.43 0.61
C ASP A 23 -4.03 -0.11 0.92
N PRO A 24 -2.85 -0.15 1.56
CA PRO A 24 -2.10 1.05 1.88
C PRO A 24 -1.37 1.67 0.67
N CYS A 25 -1.40 1.03 -0.50
CA CYS A 25 -0.67 1.46 -1.69
C CYS A 25 -1.56 1.41 -2.95
N PRO A 26 -2.66 2.18 -2.98
CA PRO A 26 -3.66 2.07 -4.04
C PRO A 26 -3.14 2.48 -5.43
N LYS A 27 -2.15 3.38 -5.49
CA LYS A 27 -1.54 3.83 -6.75
C LYS A 27 -0.74 2.72 -7.42
N GLU A 28 0.07 2.03 -6.63
CA GLU A 28 0.93 0.94 -7.07
C GLU A 28 0.09 -0.27 -7.46
N THR A 29 -0.97 -0.55 -6.69
CA THR A 29 -1.94 -1.61 -7.03
C THR A 29 -2.65 -1.30 -8.34
N ALA A 30 -3.17 -0.08 -8.52
CA ALA A 30 -3.83 0.30 -9.78
C ALA A 30 -2.88 0.20 -10.97
N ALA A 31 -1.61 0.61 -10.81
CA ALA A 31 -0.60 0.48 -11.85
C ALA A 31 -0.29 -0.99 -12.17
N ALA A 32 -0.10 -1.82 -11.15
CA ALA A 32 0.16 -3.25 -11.31
C ALA A 32 -1.00 -3.98 -11.98
N MET A 33 -2.24 -3.68 -11.60
CA MET A 33 -3.45 -4.23 -12.23
C MET A 33 -3.56 -3.81 -13.69
N LYS A 34 -3.35 -2.53 -14.01
CA LYS A 34 -3.34 -2.03 -15.39
C LYS A 34 -2.29 -2.73 -16.25
N CYS A 35 -1.11 -2.99 -15.68
CA CYS A 35 -0.07 -3.74 -16.36
C CYS A 35 -0.49 -5.19 -16.63
N LEU A 36 -1.11 -5.87 -15.66
CA LEU A 36 -1.64 -7.22 -15.85
C LEU A 36 -2.70 -7.26 -16.95
N ASP A 37 -3.66 -6.33 -16.92
CA ASP A 37 -4.72 -6.24 -17.93
C ASP A 37 -4.15 -6.07 -19.34
N SER A 38 -3.09 -5.26 -19.49
CA SER A 38 -2.43 -5.00 -20.77
C SER A 38 -1.52 -6.15 -21.25
N ASN A 39 -1.15 -7.08 -20.37
CA ASN A 39 -0.14 -8.11 -20.62
C ASN A 39 -0.69 -9.53 -20.47
N ASN A 40 -2.00 -9.73 -20.64
CA ASN A 40 -2.67 -11.03 -20.47
C ASN A 40 -2.36 -11.68 -19.12
N TYR A 41 -2.34 -10.88 -18.05
CA TYR A 41 -2.05 -11.31 -16.68
C TYR A 41 -0.66 -11.95 -16.50
N ASN A 42 0.28 -11.66 -17.41
CA ASN A 42 1.65 -12.13 -17.30
C ASN A 42 2.41 -11.33 -16.22
N LYS A 43 2.55 -11.94 -15.04
CA LYS A 43 3.22 -11.34 -13.87
C LYS A 43 4.68 -10.99 -14.12
N SER A 44 5.38 -11.73 -14.98
CA SER A 44 6.81 -11.51 -15.25
C SER A 44 7.05 -10.14 -15.89
N LYS A 45 6.08 -9.63 -16.66
CA LYS A 45 6.17 -8.31 -17.31
C LYS A 45 5.89 -7.13 -16.37
N CYS A 46 5.34 -7.40 -15.18
CA CYS A 46 4.91 -6.37 -14.22
C CYS A 46 5.69 -6.43 -12.90
N GLN A 47 6.84 -7.13 -12.86
CA GLN A 47 7.63 -7.34 -11.64
C GLN A 47 8.02 -6.02 -10.96
N ASP A 48 8.40 -5.00 -11.72
CA ASP A 48 8.80 -3.71 -11.16
C ASP A 48 7.67 -3.02 -10.40
N LEU A 49 6.43 -3.14 -10.90
CA LEU A 49 5.24 -2.57 -10.24
C LEU A 49 4.94 -3.32 -8.94
N PHE A 50 5.13 -4.64 -8.92
CA PHE A 50 5.02 -5.43 -7.70
C PHE A 50 6.13 -5.10 -6.69
N LEU A 51 7.35 -4.82 -7.15
CA LEU A 51 8.43 -4.36 -6.27
C LEU A 51 8.09 -3.00 -5.65
N GLN A 52 7.59 -2.05 -6.44
CA GLN A 52 7.13 -0.76 -5.94
C GLN A 52 6.01 -0.92 -4.89
N TYR A 53 5.04 -1.79 -5.15
CA TYR A 53 3.99 -2.13 -4.18
C TYR A 53 4.56 -2.69 -2.87
N ARG A 54 5.50 -3.64 -2.95
CA ARG A 54 6.15 -4.25 -1.77
C ARG A 54 6.91 -3.22 -0.96
N GLU A 55 7.65 -2.33 -1.62
CA GLU A 55 8.41 -1.27 -0.94
C GLU A 55 7.48 -0.24 -0.30
N CYS A 56 6.40 0.14 -0.97
CA CYS A 56 5.38 1.01 -0.39
C CYS A 56 4.76 0.38 0.88
N LYS A 57 4.34 -0.90 0.80
CA LYS A 57 3.77 -1.63 1.94
C LYS A 57 4.76 -1.76 3.10
N LYS A 58 6.04 -1.97 2.79
CA LYS A 58 7.13 -2.05 3.78
C LYS A 58 7.32 -0.72 4.51
N LYS A 59 7.31 0.41 3.80
CA LYS A 59 7.39 1.76 4.39
C LYS A 59 6.21 2.03 5.32
N TRP A 60 4.99 1.79 4.84
CA TRP A 60 3.77 1.95 5.66
C TRP A 60 3.81 1.10 6.94
N LEU A 61 4.24 -0.17 6.85
CA LEU A 61 4.40 -1.03 8.03
C LEU A 61 5.48 -0.51 9.00
N LYS A 62 6.58 0.02 8.48
CA LYS A 62 7.67 0.58 9.29
C LYS A 62 7.18 1.80 10.07
N GLU A 63 6.60 2.78 9.38
CA GLU A 63 6.04 3.98 10.00
C GLU A 63 4.96 3.64 11.01
N ARG A 64 4.06 2.70 10.69
CA ARG A 64 3.04 2.25 11.63
C ARG A 64 3.64 1.68 12.92
N ARG A 65 4.70 0.87 12.81
CA ARG A 65 5.40 0.32 13.99
C ARG A 65 6.05 1.44 14.78
N GLU A 66 6.63 2.44 14.12
CA GLU A 66 7.22 3.61 14.78
C GLU A 66 6.17 4.46 15.49
N LEU A 67 5.03 4.74 14.87
CA LEU A 67 3.91 5.45 15.48
C LEU A 67 3.36 4.70 16.70
N ARG A 68 3.25 3.37 16.62
CA ARG A 68 2.90 2.54 17.79
C ARG A 68 3.93 2.64 18.91
N ARG A 69 5.23 2.59 18.59
CA ARG A 69 6.32 2.76 19.59
C ARG A 69 6.29 4.13 20.24
N LYS A 70 5.89 5.17 19.50
CA LYS A 70 5.75 6.55 19.99
C LYS A 70 4.43 6.81 20.73
N GLY A 71 3.50 5.85 20.76
CA GLY A 71 2.18 6.02 21.39
C GLY A 71 1.22 6.93 20.61
N LEU A 72 1.49 7.18 19.33
CA LEU A 72 0.74 8.12 18.48
C LEU A 72 -0.38 7.44 17.64
N LEU A 73 -0.67 6.16 17.89
CA LEU A 73 -1.58 5.35 17.07
C LEU A 73 -2.71 4.72 17.90
#